data_AF-A0A935H383-F1
#
_entry.id   AF-A0A935H383-F1
#
_cell.length_a   1.000
_cell.length_b   1.000
_cell.length_c   1.000
_cell.angle_alpha   90.00
_cell.angle_beta   90.00
_cell.angle_gamma   90.00
#
_symmetry.space_group_name_H-M   'P 1'
#
loop_
_entity.id
_entity.type
_entity.pdbx_description
1 polymer ?
#
loop_
_entity_poly.entity_id
_entity_poly.type
_entity_poly.pdbx_seq_one_letter_code
_entity_poly.pdbx_strand_id
1 'polypeptide(L)' 'MAVVLAKPGCGVEGVNNLTTLKTMLANFKVPKRCAVVPQLARNAMGKVQKNVLRIRYQNPS' A
#
# COMPACT_ATOMS: atom_id res chain seq x y z
N MET A 1 0.17 2.81 7.46
CA MET A 1 -0.56 2.14 6.38
C MET A 1 0.23 2.33 5.10
N ALA A 2 0.43 1.29 4.31
CA ALA A 2 0.95 1.38 2.96
C ALA A 2 -0.08 0.82 1.96
N VAL A 3 -0.10 1.38 0.76
CA VAL A 3 -0.94 0.93 -0.35
C VAL A 3 0.01 0.55 -1.48
N VAL A 4 -0.05 -0.70 -1.92
CA VAL A 4 0.88 -1.26 -2.89
C VAL A 4 0.11 -1.78 -4.10
N LEU A 5 0.71 -1.62 -5.27
CA LEU A 5 0.21 -2.19 -6.51
C LEU A 5 1.02 -3.45 -6.81
N ALA A 6 0.35 -4.56 -7.07
CA ALA A 6 1.03 -5.73 -7.60
C ALA A 6 1.52 -5.45 -9.02
N LYS A 7 2.74 -5.89 -9.33
CA LYS A 7 3.17 -5.94 -10.73
C LYS A 7 2.29 -6.96 -11.46
N PRO A 8 1.82 -6.68 -12.69
CA PRO A 8 1.03 -7.64 -13.46
C PRO A 8 1.71 -9.02 -13.52
N GLY A 9 0.94 -10.08 -13.29
CA GLY A 9 1.44 -11.45 -13.25
C GLY A 9 2.12 -11.88 -11.94
N CYS A 10 2.22 -10.99 -10.93
CA CYS A 10 2.78 -11.31 -9.63
C CYS A 10 1.68 -11.32 -8.56
N GLY A 11 1.48 -12.45 -7.89
CA GLY A 11 0.62 -12.55 -6.72
C GLY A 11 1.28 -11.89 -5.52
N VAL A 12 0.65 -10.86 -4.96
CA VAL A 12 1.19 -10.17 -3.78
C VAL A 12 0.32 -10.52 -2.59
N GLU A 13 0.75 -11.49 -1.79
CA GLU A 13 0.12 -11.77 -0.50
C GLU A 13 0.55 -10.70 0.50
N GLY A 14 -0.40 -9.90 0.98
CA GLY A 14 -0.16 -8.70 1.78
C GLY A 14 0.64 -8.91 3.08
N VAL A 15 0.76 -10.16 3.55
CA VAL A 15 1.51 -10.56 4.75
C VAL A 15 3.01 -10.70 4.47
N ASN A 16 3.41 -11.17 3.30
CA ASN A 16 4.82 -11.39 2.96
C ASN A 16 5.61 -10.07 2.90
N ASN A 17 4.98 -8.98 2.48
CA ASN A 17 5.65 -7.68 2.37
C ASN A 17 6.01 -7.06 3.72
N LEU A 18 5.21 -7.24 4.78
CA LEU A 18 5.50 -6.61 6.07
C LEU A 18 6.71 -7.24 6.74
N THR A 19 6.84 -8.57 6.67
CA THR A 19 8.00 -9.29 7.21
C THR A 19 9.27 -8.92 6.45
N THR A 20 9.23 -8.88 5.12
CA THR A 20 10.36 -8.41 4.30
C THR A 20 10.72 -6.94 4.58
N LEU A 21 9.73 -6.07 4.79
CA LEU A 21 10.02 -4.67 5.14
C LEU A 21 10.69 -4.56 6.51
N LYS A 22 10.37 -5.43 7.48
CA LYS A 22 11.05 -5.45 8.79
C LYS A 22 12.50 -5.88 8.72
N THR A 23 12.90 -6.70 7.75
CA THR A 23 14.31 -7.09 7.58
C THR A 23 15.14 -6.00 6.91
N MET A 24 14.50 -5.08 6.17
CA MET A 24 15.18 -4.05 5.37
C MET A 24 15.09 -2.64 5.98
N LEU A 25 14.11 -2.36 6.84
CA LEU A 25 13.83 -1.04 7.38
C LEU A 25 13.82 -1.06 8.90
N ALA A 26 14.19 0.08 9.50
CA ALA A 26 13.98 0.31 10.92
C ALA A 26 12.48 0.18 11.27
N ASN A 27 12.17 -0.45 12.41
CA ASN A 27 10.81 -0.81 12.81
C ASN A 27 9.80 0.34 12.73
N PHE A 28 10.18 1.57 13.07
CA PHE A 28 9.28 2.74 13.02
C PHE A 28 8.90 3.17 11.59
N LYS A 29 9.66 2.76 10.58
CA LYS A 29 9.37 3.03 9.15
C LYS A 29 8.52 1.93 8.53
N VAL A 30 8.37 0.79 9.20
CA VAL A 30 7.54 -0.30 8.71
C VAL A 30 6.06 0.06 8.91
N PRO A 31 5.24 0.07 7.85
CA PRO A 31 3.82 0.36 8.00
C PRO A 31 3.14 -0.73 8.83
N LYS A 32 2.22 -0.37 9.74
CA LYS A 32 1.47 -1.36 10.53
C LYS A 32 0.55 -2.26 9.70
N ARG A 33 0.16 -1.83 8.50
CA ARG A 33 -0.80 -2.48 7.59
C ARG A 33 -0.42 -2.17 6.14
N CYS A 34 -0.63 -3.15 5.25
CA CYS A 34 -0.47 -3.02 3.80
C CYS A 34 -1.76 -3.43 3.10
N ALA A 35 -2.27 -2.59 2.20
CA ALA A 35 -3.35 -2.94 1.27
C ALA A 35 -2.80 -3.12 -0.14
N VAL A 36 -3.08 -4.27 -0.75
CA VAL A 36 -2.78 -4.54 -2.15
C VAL A 36 -3.98 -4.09 -2.98
N VAL A 37 -3.75 -3.25 -3.99
CA VAL A 37 -4.81 -2.69 -4.82
C VAL A 37 -4.56 -2.98 -6.31
N PRO A 38 -5.62 -3.19 -7.10
CA PRO A 38 -5.48 -3.40 -8.54
C PRO A 38 -5.09 -2.11 -9.28
N GLN A 39 -5.43 -0.94 -8.73
CA GLN A 39 -5.01 0.37 -9.24
C GLN A 39 -4.92 1.43 -8.15
N LEU A 40 -4.08 2.45 -8.38
CA LEU A 40 -4.07 3.65 -7.57
C LEU A 40 -5.10 4.65 -8.08
N ALA A 41 -5.79 5.33 -7.16
CA ALA A 41 -6.66 6.46 -7.51
C ALA A 41 -5.82 7.58 -8.14
N ARG A 42 -6.21 8.03 -9.34
CA ARG A 42 -5.52 9.06 -10.10
C ARG A 42 -6.50 10.15 -10.53
N ASN A 43 -6.00 11.38 -10.69
CA ASN A 43 -6.76 12.47 -11.30
C ASN A 43 -6.75 12.36 -12.84
N ALA A 44 -7.47 13.26 -13.52
CA ALA A 44 -7.52 13.32 -14.99
C ALA A 44 -6.13 13.47 -15.65
N MET A 45 -5.17 14.06 -14.94
CA MET A 45 -3.78 14.20 -15.40
C MET A 45 -2.88 13.01 -15.01
N GLY A 46 -3.46 11.91 -14.51
CA GLY A 46 -2.72 10.71 -14.11
C GLY A 46 -1.96 10.81 -12.79
N LYS A 47 -2.03 11.92 -12.04
CA LYS A 47 -1.37 12.07 -10.73
C LYS A 47 -2.09 11.25 -9.67
N VAL A 48 -1.33 10.56 -8.83
CA VAL A 48 -1.89 9.77 -7.72
C VAL A 48 -2.54 10.68 -6.69
N GLN A 49 -3.82 10.44 -6.39
CA GLN A 49 -4.59 11.16 -5.40
C GLN A 49 -4.44 10.53 -4.01
N LYS A 50 -3.37 10.89 -3.29
CA LYS A 50 -3.08 10.36 -1.96
C LYS A 50 -4.19 10.62 -0.93
N ASN A 51 -4.96 11.71 -1.06
CA ASN A 51 -6.08 11.98 -0.15
C ASN A 51 -7.15 10.87 -0.24
N VAL A 52 -7.50 10.48 -1.48
CA VAL A 52 -8.58 9.52 -1.73
C VAL A 52 -8.15 8.15 -1.25
N LEU A 53 -6.89 7.78 -1.50
CA LEU A 53 -6.30 6.57 -0.95
C LEU A 53 -6.29 6.59 0.58
N ARG A 54 -5.98 7.72 1.21
CA ARG A 54 -5.98 7.83 2.67
C ARG A 54 -7.39 7.66 3.24
N ILE A 55 -8.42 8.27 2.63
CA ILE A 55 -9.81 8.14 3.07
C ILE A 55 -10.33 6.71 2.85
N ARG A 56 -10.14 6.14 1.66
CA ARG A 56 -10.62 4.80 1.31
C ARG A 56 -9.99 3.69 2.17
N TYR A 57 -8.75 3.90 2.61
CA TYR A 57 -8.00 2.93 3.41
C TYR A 57 -7.66 3.47 4.80
N GLN A 58 -8.41 4.46 5.29
CA GLN A 58 -8.41 4.85 6.69
C GLN A 58 -8.97 3.68 7.51
N ASN A 59 -8.45 3.50 8.72
CA ASN A 59 -8.92 2.45 9.62
C ASN A 59 -10.45 2.51 9.73
N PRO A 60 -11.20 1.43 9.45
CA PRO A 60 -12.43 1.24 10.21
C PRO A 60 -12.00 1.05 11.66
N SER A 61 -12.59 1.86 12.55
CA SER A 61 -12.47 1.72 14.01
C SER A 61 -12.86 0.32 14.45
#